data_AF-A0A3S5IX39-F1
#
_entry.id   AF-A0A3S5IX39-F1
#
_cell.length_a   1.000
_cell.length_b   1.000
_cell.length_c   1.000
_cell.angle_alpha   90.00
_cell.angle_beta   90.00
_cell.angle_gamma   90.00
#
_symmetry.space_group_name_H-M   'P 1'
#
loop_
_entity.id
_entity.type
_entity.pdbx_description
1 polymer ?
#
loop_
_entity_poly.entity_id
_entity_poly.type
_entity_poly.pdbx_seq_one_letter_code
_entity_poly.pdbx_strand_id
1 'polypeptide(L)'
;MVGSMFGGADELSDRGPNQCHDITLYPEIGLAGGACEGYGLLLDISDPANPVRIDAVADENFAYWHSATFSNDGKTVMFTDEWGGGRAAKCRDTDPMEWGANAIFTIGEDNKMDFQSYFKIPAPQTTEENCVAHNGSMIPVPDRDIMVQSWYQGGILVFDFTDPANPVEIAYHDRGPVNPGELVMGGSWSVYWYNGYLISSEIARGLDFFALEASPFLTQNEIDAANTVKLEYKNAQGQPMYKWPASFALAKAYVDQLDRDPEMSQEMIQQLRDGIYTAEMTGNMDVLMELAGTVSANASGAHADKMTKLATTLQDLAQG
;
A
#
# COMPACT_ATOMS: atom_id res chain seq x y z
N MET A 1 -30.70 11.23 -9.76
CA MET A 1 -31.08 11.08 -11.19
C MET A 1 -30.50 9.80 -11.85
N VAL A 2 -29.75 8.97 -11.14
CA VAL A 2 -29.08 7.77 -11.71
C VAL A 2 -30.03 6.59 -11.98
N GLY A 3 -31.12 6.44 -11.23
CA GLY A 3 -32.08 5.33 -11.40
C GLY A 3 -32.99 5.36 -12.63
N SER A 4 -32.84 6.35 -13.53
CA SER A 4 -33.70 6.46 -14.73
C SER A 4 -33.04 6.01 -16.03
N MET A 5 -31.75 5.68 -16.02
CA MET A 5 -31.01 5.28 -17.23
C MET A 5 -30.87 3.77 -17.42
N PHE A 6 -31.21 2.96 -16.41
CA PHE A 6 -31.18 1.50 -16.46
C PHE A 6 -32.56 0.99 -16.09
N GLY A 7 -33.28 0.41 -17.05
CA GLY A 7 -34.72 0.22 -16.99
C GLY A 7 -35.26 -0.60 -15.81
N GLY A 8 -36.45 -0.21 -15.36
CA GLY A 8 -37.37 -1.03 -14.56
C GLY A 8 -37.04 -1.10 -13.07
N ALA A 9 -37.96 -0.58 -12.24
CA ALA A 9 -37.97 -0.82 -10.80
C ALA A 9 -38.29 -2.30 -10.54
N ASP A 10 -37.25 -3.13 -10.53
CA ASP A 10 -37.30 -4.52 -10.10
C ASP A 10 -36.74 -4.63 -8.67
N GLU A 11 -37.15 -5.64 -7.91
CA GLU A 11 -36.66 -5.93 -6.52
C GLU A 11 -35.13 -6.08 -6.44
N LEU A 12 -34.47 -6.19 -7.59
CA LEU A 12 -33.02 -6.24 -7.78
C LEU A 12 -32.35 -4.85 -7.78
N SER A 13 -33.09 -3.77 -8.01
CA SER A 13 -32.54 -2.40 -8.03
C SER A 13 -32.02 -1.92 -6.67
N ASP A 14 -32.54 -2.50 -5.57
CA ASP A 14 -32.06 -2.22 -4.21
C ASP A 14 -30.79 -3.02 -3.83
N ARG A 15 -30.36 -3.98 -4.65
CA ARG A 15 -29.20 -4.84 -4.35
C ARG A 15 -27.85 -4.26 -4.78
N GLY A 16 -27.82 -3.12 -5.45
CA GLY A 16 -26.59 -2.52 -5.98
C GLY A 16 -26.08 -3.22 -7.25
N PRO A 17 -24.85 -2.92 -7.71
CA PRO A 17 -24.29 -3.49 -8.94
C PRO A 17 -24.16 -5.03 -8.84
N ASN A 18 -24.40 -5.73 -9.94
CA ASN A 18 -24.34 -7.21 -10.03
C ASN A 18 -23.04 -7.74 -10.67
N GLN A 19 -22.05 -6.88 -10.88
CA GLN A 19 -20.79 -7.19 -11.54
C GLN A 19 -19.62 -6.67 -10.69
N CYS A 20 -19.29 -7.39 -9.63
CA CYS A 20 -18.05 -7.15 -8.89
C CYS A 20 -16.88 -7.82 -9.63
N HIS A 21 -15.87 -7.02 -9.95
CA HIS A 21 -14.69 -7.49 -10.68
C HIS A 21 -13.74 -8.19 -9.70
N ASP A 22 -13.18 -7.45 -8.74
CA ASP A 22 -12.35 -8.01 -7.67
C ASP A 22 -12.93 -7.73 -6.28
N ILE A 23 -12.49 -8.55 -5.33
CA ILE A 23 -12.71 -8.36 -3.91
C ILE A 23 -11.40 -8.60 -3.16
N THR A 24 -11.11 -7.74 -2.19
CA THR A 24 -10.02 -7.90 -1.23
C THR A 24 -10.62 -8.14 0.14
N LEU A 25 -10.37 -9.31 0.70
CA LEU A 25 -10.78 -9.70 2.05
C LEU A 25 -9.68 -9.33 3.03
N TYR A 26 -10.06 -8.75 4.17
CA TYR A 26 -9.17 -8.49 5.29
C TYR A 26 -9.77 -9.01 6.61
N PRO A 27 -9.77 -10.35 6.82
CA PRO A 27 -10.47 -10.99 7.92
C PRO A 27 -10.03 -10.53 9.32
N GLU A 28 -8.74 -10.20 9.51
CA GLU A 28 -8.17 -9.79 10.79
C GLU A 28 -8.79 -8.50 11.34
N ILE A 29 -9.34 -7.65 10.47
CA ILE A 29 -10.08 -6.44 10.86
C ILE A 29 -11.58 -6.53 10.54
N GLY A 30 -12.04 -7.67 10.01
CA GLY A 30 -13.45 -7.92 9.69
C GLY A 30 -13.99 -7.11 8.51
N LEU A 31 -13.13 -6.63 7.60
CA LEU A 31 -13.54 -5.81 6.46
C LEU A 31 -13.20 -6.46 5.11
N ALA A 32 -13.95 -6.09 4.07
CA ALA A 32 -13.60 -6.36 2.68
C ALA A 32 -13.87 -5.15 1.78
N GLY A 33 -13.01 -4.98 0.78
CA GLY A 33 -13.15 -3.96 -0.26
C GLY A 33 -13.60 -4.62 -1.55
N GLY A 34 -14.76 -4.24 -2.07
CA GLY A 34 -15.30 -4.75 -3.33
C GLY A 34 -15.16 -3.71 -4.44
N ALA A 35 -14.46 -4.06 -5.53
CA ALA A 35 -14.39 -3.22 -6.72
C ALA A 35 -15.45 -3.72 -7.71
N CYS A 36 -16.57 -3.01 -7.79
CA CYS A 36 -17.72 -3.41 -8.57
C CYS A 36 -18.06 -2.37 -9.63
N GLU A 37 -18.68 -2.79 -10.74
CA GLU A 37 -18.97 -1.90 -11.86
C GLU A 37 -19.68 -0.62 -11.37
N GLY A 38 -18.97 0.51 -11.43
CA GLY A 38 -19.41 1.83 -10.99
C GLY A 38 -19.30 2.16 -9.50
N TYR A 39 -18.88 1.21 -8.63
CA TYR A 39 -18.80 1.42 -7.19
C TYR A 39 -17.59 0.75 -6.51
N GLY A 40 -16.97 1.47 -5.60
CA GLY A 40 -16.13 0.90 -4.55
C GLY A 40 -16.99 0.60 -3.33
N LEU A 41 -17.03 -0.66 -2.88
CA LEU A 41 -17.82 -1.11 -1.74
C LEU A 41 -16.93 -1.36 -0.54
N LEU A 42 -17.40 -0.95 0.64
CA LEU A 42 -16.87 -1.40 1.93
C LEU A 42 -17.87 -2.37 2.55
N LEU A 43 -17.39 -3.56 2.90
CA LEU A 43 -18.18 -4.65 3.43
C LEU A 43 -17.68 -5.04 4.83
N ASP A 44 -18.60 -5.23 5.76
CA ASP A 44 -18.38 -5.96 7.01
C ASP A 44 -18.47 -7.47 6.71
N ILE A 45 -17.40 -8.20 7.05
CA ILE A 45 -17.27 -9.64 6.87
C ILE A 45 -17.02 -10.37 8.20
N SER A 46 -17.40 -9.76 9.34
CA SER A 46 -17.33 -10.40 10.66
C SER A 46 -18.18 -11.67 10.76
N ASP A 47 -19.27 -11.76 9.99
CA ASP A 47 -19.97 -12.99 9.63
C ASP A 47 -19.80 -13.27 8.12
N PRO A 48 -18.79 -14.08 7.72
CA PRO A 48 -18.52 -14.33 6.30
C PRO A 48 -19.65 -15.02 5.54
N ALA A 49 -20.58 -15.69 6.25
CA ALA A 49 -21.75 -16.30 5.61
C ALA A 49 -22.84 -15.26 5.28
N ASN A 50 -22.81 -14.10 5.93
CA ASN A 50 -23.78 -13.02 5.78
C ASN A 50 -23.07 -11.65 5.72
N PRO A 51 -22.23 -11.38 4.71
CA PRO A 51 -21.51 -10.10 4.61
C PRO A 51 -22.49 -8.93 4.41
N VAL A 52 -22.18 -7.79 5.00
CA VAL A 52 -23.03 -6.60 4.97
C VAL A 52 -22.29 -5.43 4.33
N ARG A 53 -22.90 -4.78 3.35
CA ARG A 53 -22.38 -3.52 2.81
C ARG A 53 -22.58 -2.40 3.83
N ILE A 54 -21.49 -1.84 4.34
CA ILE A 54 -21.50 -0.74 5.31
C ILE A 54 -21.29 0.63 4.63
N ASP A 55 -20.59 0.65 3.49
CA ASP A 55 -20.48 1.85 2.68
C ASP A 55 -20.27 1.57 1.18
N ALA A 56 -20.51 2.61 0.36
CA ALA A 56 -20.26 2.58 -1.07
C ALA A 56 -19.93 3.97 -1.59
N VAL A 57 -18.89 4.05 -2.42
CA VAL A 57 -18.48 5.27 -3.13
C VAL A 57 -18.60 5.06 -4.63
N ALA A 58 -18.86 6.14 -5.34
CA ALA A 58 -18.83 6.21 -6.80
C ALA A 58 -18.05 7.46 -7.21
N ASP A 59 -17.39 7.40 -8.36
CA ASP A 59 -16.48 8.43 -8.83
C ASP A 59 -16.67 8.60 -10.33
N GLU A 60 -16.85 9.85 -10.78
CA GLU A 60 -17.04 10.16 -12.20
C GLU A 60 -15.75 10.04 -13.02
N ASN A 61 -14.59 10.05 -12.37
CA ASN A 61 -13.28 9.86 -13.00
C ASN A 61 -12.95 8.38 -13.23
N PHE A 62 -13.67 7.47 -12.57
CA PHE A 62 -13.46 6.02 -12.70
C PHE A 62 -14.29 5.45 -13.84
N ALA A 63 -13.68 4.64 -14.71
CA ALA A 63 -14.43 3.87 -15.71
C ALA A 63 -14.64 2.41 -15.32
N TYR A 64 -13.67 1.80 -14.64
CA TYR A 64 -13.71 0.40 -14.29
C TYR A 64 -13.03 0.16 -12.93
N TRP A 65 -13.84 0.12 -11.88
CA TRP A 65 -13.40 -0.24 -10.54
C TRP A 65 -12.84 -1.66 -10.56
N HIS A 66 -11.53 -1.76 -10.44
CA HIS A 66 -10.81 -2.98 -10.74
C HIS A 66 -10.45 -3.76 -9.48
N SER A 67 -9.77 -3.14 -8.52
CA SER A 67 -9.29 -3.79 -7.29
C SER A 67 -9.30 -2.85 -6.09
N ALA A 68 -9.18 -3.42 -4.89
CA ALA A 68 -9.11 -2.70 -3.62
C ALA A 68 -7.87 -3.14 -2.82
N THR A 69 -7.26 -2.27 -2.03
CA THR A 69 -6.15 -2.61 -1.12
C THR A 69 -6.24 -1.74 0.13
N PHE A 70 -6.08 -2.33 1.31
CA PHE A 70 -6.13 -1.60 2.58
C PHE A 70 -4.73 -1.22 3.07
N SER A 71 -4.61 -0.14 3.83
CA SER A 71 -3.46 0.07 4.72
C SER A 71 -3.34 -1.09 5.70
N ASN A 72 -2.15 -1.31 6.27
CA ASN A 72 -1.97 -2.44 7.18
C ASN A 72 -2.83 -2.33 8.45
N ASP A 73 -3.14 -1.11 8.90
CA ASP A 73 -4.02 -0.87 10.05
C ASP A 73 -5.52 -0.82 9.71
N GLY A 74 -5.87 -0.89 8.41
CA GLY A 74 -7.25 -0.88 7.94
C GLY A 74 -7.95 0.48 7.96
N LYS A 75 -7.23 1.58 8.23
CA LYS A 75 -7.82 2.93 8.25
C LYS A 75 -7.87 3.62 6.89
N THR A 76 -7.20 3.08 5.89
CA THR A 76 -7.21 3.58 4.52
C THR A 76 -7.54 2.43 3.58
N VAL A 77 -8.35 2.72 2.56
CA VAL A 77 -8.61 1.81 1.44
C VAL A 77 -8.38 2.55 0.13
N MET A 78 -7.68 1.88 -0.78
CA MET A 78 -7.40 2.39 -2.11
C MET A 78 -8.12 1.53 -3.14
N PHE A 79 -8.78 2.17 -4.10
CA PHE A 79 -9.38 1.52 -5.26
C PHE A 79 -8.63 1.87 -6.53
N THR A 80 -8.51 0.90 -7.43
CA THR A 80 -7.81 1.01 -8.71
C THR A 80 -8.79 1.14 -9.87
N ASP A 81 -8.54 2.03 -10.84
CA ASP A 81 -9.33 2.17 -12.07
C ASP A 81 -8.62 1.55 -13.28
N GLU A 82 -9.18 0.48 -13.87
CA GLU A 82 -8.67 -0.10 -15.12
C GLU A 82 -9.18 0.67 -16.36
N TRP A 83 -8.90 1.97 -16.40
CA TRP A 83 -9.32 2.84 -17.49
C TRP A 83 -8.84 2.39 -18.86
N GLY A 84 -9.70 2.51 -19.87
CA GLY A 84 -9.38 2.05 -21.23
C GLY A 84 -9.38 0.53 -21.40
N GLY A 85 -9.91 -0.22 -20.42
CA GLY A 85 -10.12 -1.66 -20.48
C GLY A 85 -8.83 -2.45 -20.69
N GLY A 86 -7.75 -1.94 -20.12
CA GLY A 86 -6.44 -2.57 -20.17
C GLY A 86 -5.69 -2.54 -21.51
N ARG A 87 -6.29 -1.99 -22.55
CA ARG A 87 -5.75 -2.03 -23.92
C ARG A 87 -5.33 -0.67 -24.46
N ALA A 88 -5.88 0.41 -23.93
CA ALA A 88 -5.60 1.74 -24.46
C ALA A 88 -4.35 2.36 -23.79
N ALA A 89 -3.69 3.26 -24.50
CA ALA A 89 -2.63 4.10 -23.95
C ALA A 89 -3.26 5.22 -23.11
N LYS A 90 -3.34 5.02 -21.80
CA LYS A 90 -4.06 5.90 -20.86
C LYS A 90 -3.19 6.65 -19.86
N CYS A 91 -1.87 6.55 -20.01
CA CYS A 91 -0.89 7.26 -19.19
C CYS A 91 -0.11 8.31 -20.00
N ARG A 92 -0.73 8.91 -21.03
CA ARG A 92 -0.04 9.91 -21.86
C ARG A 92 0.02 11.24 -21.13
N ASP A 93 0.93 12.11 -21.56
CA ASP A 93 1.08 13.48 -21.04
C ASP A 93 -0.19 14.35 -21.16
N THR A 94 -1.10 13.97 -22.06
CA THR A 94 -2.38 14.63 -22.32
C THR A 94 -3.56 14.00 -21.58
N ASP A 95 -3.38 12.83 -20.97
CA ASP A 95 -4.43 12.19 -20.16
C ASP A 95 -4.45 12.85 -18.76
N PRO A 96 -5.63 13.23 -18.24
CA PRO A 96 -5.75 13.74 -16.86
C PRO A 96 -5.17 12.76 -15.84
N MET A 97 -4.66 13.30 -14.73
CA MET A 97 -4.00 12.50 -13.70
C MET A 97 -4.99 11.73 -12.82
N GLU A 98 -6.23 12.19 -12.77
CA GLU A 98 -7.36 11.58 -12.08
C GLU A 98 -7.98 10.40 -12.86
N TRP A 99 -7.69 10.25 -14.16
CA TRP A 99 -8.28 9.19 -15.00
C TRP A 99 -7.39 7.94 -15.03
N GLY A 100 -7.94 6.75 -14.76
CA GLY A 100 -7.12 5.52 -14.65
C GLY A 100 -6.15 5.56 -13.47
N ALA A 101 -6.47 6.37 -12.46
CA ALA A 101 -5.70 6.52 -11.24
C ALA A 101 -6.18 5.53 -10.16
N ASN A 102 -5.40 5.45 -9.10
CA ASN A 102 -5.91 5.00 -7.82
C ASN A 102 -6.68 6.13 -7.14
N ALA A 103 -7.78 5.82 -6.46
CA ALA A 103 -8.47 6.72 -5.54
C ALA A 103 -8.27 6.22 -4.12
N ILE A 104 -7.80 7.09 -3.24
CA ILE A 104 -7.45 6.78 -1.85
C ILE A 104 -8.50 7.38 -0.92
N PHE A 105 -9.03 6.54 -0.02
CA PHE A 105 -10.05 6.91 0.95
C PHE A 105 -9.58 6.56 2.35
N THR A 106 -9.81 7.44 3.32
CA THR A 106 -9.75 7.07 4.74
C THR A 106 -11.07 6.49 5.19
N ILE A 107 -11.05 5.60 6.17
CA ILE A 107 -12.23 4.99 6.78
C ILE A 107 -12.44 5.64 8.15
N GLY A 108 -13.52 6.39 8.29
CA GLY A 108 -13.92 7.04 9.53
C GLY A 108 -14.42 6.06 10.59
N GLU A 109 -14.53 6.52 11.85
CA GLU A 109 -15.08 5.72 12.96
C GLU A 109 -16.55 5.29 12.74
N ASP A 110 -17.26 5.99 11.87
CA ASP A 110 -18.62 5.67 11.41
C ASP A 110 -18.66 4.67 10.24
N ASN A 111 -17.50 4.10 9.89
CA ASN A 111 -17.28 3.22 8.74
C ASN A 111 -17.62 3.86 7.39
N LYS A 112 -17.44 5.18 7.26
CA LYS A 112 -17.57 5.89 5.99
C LYS A 112 -16.23 6.10 5.31
N MET A 113 -16.23 5.95 3.99
CA MET A 113 -15.07 6.20 3.14
C MET A 113 -15.02 7.67 2.74
N ASP A 114 -14.02 8.40 3.23
CA ASP A 114 -13.77 9.80 2.92
C ASP A 114 -12.64 9.91 1.89
N PHE A 115 -12.96 10.43 0.71
CA PHE A 115 -11.98 10.63 -0.37
C PHE A 115 -10.87 11.58 0.06
N GLN A 116 -9.62 11.20 -0.21
CA GLN A 116 -8.43 12.00 0.11
C GLN A 116 -7.74 12.52 -1.16
N SER A 117 -7.33 11.62 -2.05
CA SER A 117 -6.55 11.97 -3.23
C SER A 117 -6.62 10.93 -4.33
N TYR A 118 -6.15 11.33 -5.51
CA TYR A 118 -5.82 10.43 -6.60
C TYR A 118 -4.32 10.21 -6.69
N PHE A 119 -3.92 9.01 -7.10
CA PHE A 119 -2.54 8.72 -7.42
C PHE A 119 -2.42 7.94 -8.73
N LYS A 120 -1.59 8.44 -9.64
CA LYS A 120 -1.29 7.80 -10.91
C LYS A 120 0.20 7.97 -11.20
N ILE A 121 0.79 7.04 -11.95
CA ILE A 121 2.22 7.11 -12.30
C ILE A 121 2.58 8.50 -12.83
N PRO A 122 3.66 9.13 -12.32
CA PRO A 122 4.06 10.47 -12.75
C PRO A 122 4.76 10.48 -14.10
N ALA A 123 5.30 9.33 -14.54
CA ALA A 123 6.04 9.19 -15.79
C ALA A 123 5.07 8.99 -16.98
N PRO A 124 4.97 9.95 -17.92
CA PRO A 124 4.10 9.80 -19.08
C PRO A 124 4.62 8.72 -20.03
N GLN A 125 3.68 7.98 -20.62
CA GLN A 125 3.90 6.87 -21.54
C GLN A 125 3.52 7.26 -22.97
N THR A 126 4.02 6.52 -23.96
CA THR A 126 3.76 6.77 -25.39
C THR A 126 2.39 6.27 -25.84
N THR A 127 2.02 6.54 -27.10
CA THR A 127 0.79 6.01 -27.71
C THR A 127 0.88 4.54 -28.07
N GLU A 128 2.07 3.94 -28.01
CA GLU A 128 2.35 2.55 -28.33
C GLU A 128 2.28 1.63 -27.08
N GLU A 129 1.94 2.20 -25.92
CA GLU A 129 1.96 1.51 -24.63
C GLU A 129 0.57 1.43 -24.03
N ASN A 130 -0.03 0.23 -23.92
CA ASN A 130 -1.18 0.06 -23.04
C ASN A 130 -0.72 0.27 -21.60
N CYS A 131 -1.31 1.25 -20.92
CA CYS A 131 -0.91 1.62 -19.58
C CYS A 131 -2.13 1.95 -18.75
N VAL A 132 -2.24 1.30 -17.60
CA VAL A 132 -3.35 1.43 -16.67
C VAL A 132 -2.94 0.90 -15.31
N ALA A 133 -3.50 1.43 -14.24
CA ALA A 133 -3.32 0.89 -12.90
C ALA A 133 -3.87 -0.54 -12.82
N HIS A 134 -3.12 -1.45 -12.20
CA HIS A 134 -3.52 -2.85 -12.07
C HIS A 134 -3.00 -3.46 -10.76
N ASN A 135 -3.10 -4.78 -10.61
CA ASN A 135 -2.90 -5.50 -9.36
C ASN A 135 -1.54 -5.27 -8.69
N GLY A 136 -1.59 -5.09 -7.38
CA GLY A 136 -0.45 -4.83 -6.52
C GLY A 136 -0.63 -5.43 -5.12
N SER A 137 0.31 -5.16 -4.22
CA SER A 137 0.13 -5.43 -2.79
C SER A 137 1.00 -4.55 -1.93
N MET A 138 0.61 -4.40 -0.67
CA MET A 138 1.41 -3.78 0.37
C MET A 138 2.78 -4.45 0.54
N ILE A 139 3.81 -3.62 0.69
CA ILE A 139 5.16 -3.98 1.16
C ILE A 139 5.16 -3.74 2.67
N PRO A 140 5.53 -4.73 3.51
CA PRO A 140 5.36 -4.63 4.96
C PRO A 140 6.44 -3.77 5.62
N VAL A 141 6.62 -2.51 5.22
CA VAL A 141 7.49 -1.58 5.93
C VAL A 141 6.76 -1.11 7.20
N PRO A 142 7.37 -1.22 8.39
CA PRO A 142 6.68 -0.88 9.63
C PRO A 142 6.29 0.60 9.66
N ASP A 143 5.06 0.87 10.10
CA ASP A 143 4.50 2.22 10.26
C ASP A 143 4.53 3.10 9.00
N ARG A 144 4.53 2.45 7.83
CA ARG A 144 4.37 3.09 6.52
C ARG A 144 3.46 2.26 5.64
N ASP A 145 2.59 2.94 4.91
CA ASP A 145 1.72 2.33 3.91
C ASP A 145 2.38 2.43 2.53
N ILE A 146 3.19 1.43 2.20
CA ILE A 146 3.90 1.35 0.93
C ILE A 146 3.31 0.23 0.09
N MET A 147 3.01 0.51 -1.17
CA MET A 147 2.49 -0.47 -2.12
C MET A 147 3.43 -0.63 -3.31
N VAL A 148 3.59 -1.87 -3.76
CA VAL A 148 4.05 -2.15 -5.13
C VAL A 148 2.83 -2.39 -6.01
N GLN A 149 2.81 -1.80 -7.19
CA GLN A 149 1.68 -1.89 -8.12
C GLN A 149 2.14 -2.02 -9.57
N SER A 150 1.37 -2.78 -10.33
CA SER A 150 1.53 -2.95 -11.77
C SER A 150 0.83 -1.80 -12.52
N TRP A 151 1.47 -1.34 -13.59
CA TRP A 151 0.95 -0.32 -14.51
C TRP A 151 0.98 -0.76 -15.98
N TYR A 152 0.76 -2.05 -16.26
CA TYR A 152 0.95 -2.66 -17.58
C TYR A 152 2.27 -2.22 -18.21
N GLN A 153 2.28 -1.62 -19.41
CA GLN A 153 3.53 -1.23 -20.06
C GLN A 153 4.20 -0.03 -19.39
N GLY A 154 3.47 0.74 -18.56
CA GLY A 154 4.07 1.72 -17.64
C GLY A 154 4.88 1.09 -16.50
N GLY A 155 4.93 -0.25 -16.44
CA GLY A 155 5.89 -0.99 -15.63
C GLY A 155 5.40 -1.29 -14.22
N ILE A 156 6.33 -1.22 -13.28
CA ILE A 156 6.12 -1.46 -11.85
C ILE A 156 6.43 -0.17 -11.11
N LEU A 157 5.54 0.19 -10.20
CA LEU A 157 5.67 1.35 -9.34
C LEU A 157 5.68 0.92 -7.88
N VAL A 158 6.55 1.52 -7.08
CA VAL A 158 6.47 1.49 -5.63
C VAL A 158 6.17 2.89 -5.14
N PHE A 159 5.11 3.05 -4.36
CA PHE A 159 4.69 4.34 -3.84
C PHE A 159 4.30 4.25 -2.37
N ASP A 160 4.48 5.36 -1.67
CA ASP A 160 4.11 5.54 -0.27
C ASP A 160 2.83 6.39 -0.20
N PHE A 161 1.80 5.87 0.46
CA PHE A 161 0.53 6.56 0.71
C PHE A 161 0.21 6.65 2.21
N THR A 162 1.24 6.59 3.06
CA THR A 162 1.12 6.80 4.52
C THR A 162 0.43 8.12 4.84
N ASP A 163 0.70 9.17 4.07
CA ASP A 163 -0.16 10.34 3.99
C ASP A 163 -1.14 10.14 2.82
N PRO A 164 -2.40 9.76 3.08
CA PRO A 164 -3.36 9.47 2.02
C PRO A 164 -3.74 10.71 1.20
N ALA A 165 -3.43 11.92 1.68
CA ALA A 165 -3.65 13.14 0.92
C ALA A 165 -2.47 13.45 -0.04
N ASN A 166 -1.28 12.92 0.21
CA ASN A 166 -0.06 13.21 -0.55
C ASN A 166 0.76 11.94 -0.86
N PRO A 167 0.22 10.99 -1.63
CA PRO A 167 0.95 9.80 -2.06
C PRO A 167 2.14 10.17 -2.96
N VAL A 168 3.26 9.47 -2.81
CA VAL A 168 4.51 9.75 -3.54
C VAL A 168 5.14 8.48 -4.13
N GLU A 169 5.62 8.57 -5.37
CA GLU A 169 6.47 7.55 -5.96
C GLU A 169 7.82 7.49 -5.21
N ILE A 170 8.27 6.28 -4.89
CA ILE A 170 9.55 6.05 -4.19
C ILE A 170 10.50 5.11 -4.94
N ALA A 171 9.99 4.32 -5.89
CA ALA A 171 10.77 3.55 -6.86
C ALA A 171 9.92 3.17 -8.06
N TYR A 172 10.55 2.91 -9.21
CA TYR A 172 9.87 2.40 -10.38
C TYR A 172 10.80 1.50 -11.20
N HIS A 173 10.20 0.67 -12.05
CA HIS A 173 10.90 -0.09 -13.08
C HIS A 173 10.02 -0.15 -14.33
N ASP A 174 10.53 0.42 -15.42
CA ASP A 174 9.85 0.49 -16.70
C ASP A 174 10.81 0.01 -17.82
N ARG A 175 10.29 -0.79 -18.74
CA ARG A 175 11.03 -1.32 -19.90
C ARG A 175 10.70 -0.59 -21.20
N GLY A 176 9.73 0.31 -21.17
CA GLY A 176 9.16 0.93 -22.35
C GLY A 176 8.34 -0.07 -23.20
N PRO A 177 8.00 0.32 -24.43
CA PRO A 177 7.05 -0.42 -25.24
C PRO A 177 7.60 -1.80 -25.61
N VAL A 178 6.71 -2.79 -25.58
CA VAL A 178 6.96 -4.13 -26.11
C VAL A 178 7.23 -4.06 -27.62
N ASN A 179 6.52 -3.18 -28.33
CA ASN A 179 6.79 -2.84 -29.72
C ASN A 179 6.81 -1.31 -29.89
N PRO A 180 7.93 -0.69 -30.30
CA PRO A 180 8.03 0.77 -30.42
C PRO A 180 7.29 1.36 -31.63
N GLY A 181 6.74 0.54 -32.53
CA GLY A 181 6.07 0.99 -33.76
C GLY A 181 4.56 0.76 -33.79
N GLU A 182 4.01 0.01 -32.83
CA GLU A 182 2.59 -0.30 -32.75
C GLU A 182 2.17 -0.63 -31.32
N LEU A 183 0.94 -0.23 -30.95
CA LEU A 183 0.36 -0.65 -29.69
C LEU A 183 0.01 -2.13 -29.74
N VAL A 184 0.68 -2.90 -28.89
CA VAL A 184 0.37 -4.30 -28.59
C VAL A 184 0.16 -4.48 -27.10
N MET A 185 -0.68 -5.44 -26.70
CA MET A 185 -0.89 -5.74 -25.27
C MET A 185 0.42 -6.26 -24.67
N GLY A 186 0.83 -5.68 -23.55
CA GLY A 186 2.00 -6.10 -22.80
C GLY A 186 2.09 -5.45 -21.43
N GLY A 187 3.23 -5.62 -20.78
CA GLY A 187 3.56 -5.01 -19.50
C GLY A 187 3.29 -5.91 -18.30
N SER A 188 3.65 -5.41 -17.11
CA SER A 188 3.44 -6.15 -15.85
C SER A 188 1.94 -6.30 -15.66
N TRP A 189 1.38 -7.51 -15.63
CA TRP A 189 -0.04 -7.75 -15.32
C TRP A 189 -0.30 -7.70 -13.82
N SER A 190 0.62 -8.18 -12.99
CA SER A 190 0.50 -8.05 -11.54
C SER A 190 1.86 -8.11 -10.90
N VAL A 191 2.00 -7.48 -9.75
CA VAL A 191 3.23 -7.55 -8.95
C VAL A 191 2.87 -7.66 -7.48
N TYR A 192 3.50 -8.60 -6.79
CA TYR A 192 3.22 -8.84 -5.37
C TYR A 192 4.51 -8.96 -4.57
N TRP A 193 4.54 -8.37 -3.38
CA TRP A 193 5.62 -8.60 -2.43
C TRP A 193 5.50 -10.00 -1.81
N TYR A 194 6.56 -10.78 -1.77
CA TYR A 194 6.56 -12.08 -1.10
C TYR A 194 7.95 -12.38 -0.52
N ASN A 195 8.03 -12.39 0.81
CA ASN A 195 9.23 -12.80 1.58
C ASN A 195 10.53 -12.08 1.17
N GLY A 196 10.43 -10.81 0.76
CA GLY A 196 11.54 -9.94 0.39
C GLY A 196 11.77 -9.74 -1.11
N TYR A 197 10.94 -10.34 -1.96
CA TYR A 197 10.96 -10.12 -3.39
C TYR A 197 9.67 -9.46 -3.88
N LEU A 198 9.76 -8.64 -4.91
CA LEU A 198 8.62 -8.21 -5.72
C LEU A 198 8.54 -9.18 -6.91
N ILE A 199 7.48 -9.98 -6.96
CA ILE A 199 7.28 -11.00 -7.98
C ILE A 199 6.27 -10.47 -8.98
N SER A 200 6.70 -10.23 -10.22
CA SER A 200 5.87 -9.64 -11.28
C SER A 200 5.59 -10.64 -12.39
N SER A 201 4.32 -10.89 -12.67
CA SER A 201 3.89 -11.60 -13.88
C SER A 201 3.61 -10.59 -14.98
N GLU A 202 4.34 -10.66 -16.08
CA GLU A 202 4.27 -9.80 -17.25
C GLU A 202 3.55 -10.56 -18.39
N ILE A 203 2.69 -9.84 -19.14
CA ILE A 203 1.77 -10.38 -20.14
C ILE A 203 2.47 -11.15 -21.28
N ALA A 204 3.57 -10.62 -21.80
CA ALA A 204 4.24 -11.05 -23.04
C ALA A 204 5.61 -11.74 -22.83
N ARG A 205 6.29 -11.47 -21.72
CA ARG A 205 7.70 -11.75 -21.45
C ARG A 205 7.89 -12.73 -20.29
N GLY A 206 6.91 -12.89 -19.40
CA GLY A 206 6.91 -13.92 -18.36
C GLY A 206 7.07 -13.38 -16.94
N LEU A 207 7.91 -14.03 -16.12
CA LEU A 207 7.98 -13.80 -14.68
C LEU A 207 9.30 -13.10 -14.30
N ASP A 208 9.21 -12.01 -13.55
CA ASP A 208 10.33 -11.26 -13.01
C ASP A 208 10.36 -11.30 -11.48
N PHE A 209 11.57 -11.26 -10.93
CA PHE A 209 11.83 -11.11 -9.50
C PHE A 209 12.69 -9.88 -9.29
N PHE A 210 12.21 -8.95 -8.46
CA PHE A 210 12.97 -7.77 -8.05
C PHE A 210 13.24 -7.84 -6.56
N ALA A 211 14.36 -7.26 -6.13
CA ALA A 211 14.64 -6.95 -4.74
C ALA A 211 14.71 -5.43 -4.60
N LEU A 212 14.23 -4.92 -3.47
CA LEU A 212 14.38 -3.50 -3.15
C LEU A 212 15.81 -3.22 -2.72
N GLU A 213 16.32 -2.07 -3.15
CA GLU A 213 17.60 -1.52 -2.69
C GLU A 213 17.35 -0.25 -1.89
N ALA A 214 18.25 0.04 -0.95
CA ALA A 214 18.15 1.23 -0.12
C ALA A 214 18.27 2.50 -0.98
N SER A 215 17.43 3.49 -0.66
CA SER A 215 17.36 4.79 -1.32
C SER A 215 17.10 5.89 -0.29
N PRO A 216 17.12 7.19 -0.69
CA PRO A 216 16.71 8.27 0.22
C PRO A 216 15.27 8.11 0.76
N PHE A 217 14.39 7.42 0.04
CA PHE A 217 12.99 7.22 0.42
C PHE A 217 12.76 5.94 1.24
N LEU A 218 13.69 4.99 1.21
CA LEU A 218 13.56 3.69 1.85
C LEU A 218 14.92 3.19 2.34
N THR A 219 15.15 3.13 3.66
CA THR A 219 16.46 2.76 4.21
C THR A 219 16.67 1.25 4.20
N GLN A 220 17.93 0.81 4.33
CA GLN A 220 18.23 -0.62 4.50
C GLN A 220 17.55 -1.21 5.74
N ASN A 221 17.46 -0.47 6.85
CA ASN A 221 16.80 -0.96 8.06
C ASN A 221 15.29 -1.15 7.85
N GLU A 222 14.64 -0.28 7.06
CA GLU A 222 13.22 -0.46 6.69
C GLU A 222 13.02 -1.69 5.81
N ILE A 223 13.91 -1.92 4.85
CA ILE A 223 13.89 -3.12 4.00
C ILE A 223 14.10 -4.38 4.86
N ASP A 224 15.09 -4.36 5.76
CA ASP A 224 15.40 -5.47 6.65
C ASP A 224 14.24 -5.76 7.60
N ALA A 225 13.62 -4.71 8.16
CA ALA A 225 12.43 -4.83 8.99
C ALA A 225 11.26 -5.43 8.20
N ALA A 226 11.00 -4.98 6.97
CA ALA A 226 9.98 -5.58 6.11
C ALA A 226 10.27 -7.06 5.84
N ASN A 227 11.54 -7.42 5.66
CA ASN A 227 11.97 -8.79 5.40
C ASN A 227 11.85 -9.71 6.63
N THR A 228 11.62 -9.18 7.84
CA THR A 228 11.29 -10.00 9.01
C THR A 228 9.90 -10.60 8.93
N VAL A 229 8.99 -9.99 8.17
CA VAL A 229 7.68 -10.58 7.88
C VAL A 229 7.89 -11.79 6.97
N LYS A 230 7.42 -12.96 7.40
CA LYS A 230 7.47 -14.19 6.63
C LYS A 230 6.08 -14.78 6.50
N LEU A 231 5.65 -14.95 5.26
CA LEU A 231 4.39 -15.57 4.90
C LEU A 231 4.68 -17.01 4.43
N GLU A 232 4.05 -17.99 5.08
CA GLU A 232 4.07 -19.39 4.61
C GLU A 232 3.19 -19.54 3.36
N TYR A 233 2.11 -18.77 3.30
CA TYR A 233 1.15 -18.73 2.21
C TYR A 233 0.73 -17.28 1.96
N LYS A 234 0.57 -16.89 0.69
CA LYS A 234 0.02 -15.60 0.30
C LYS A 234 -1.06 -15.79 -0.75
N ASN A 235 -2.26 -15.31 -0.43
CA ASN A 235 -3.30 -14.99 -1.39
C ASN A 235 -3.35 -13.47 -1.51
N ALA A 236 -3.18 -12.91 -2.72
CA ALA A 236 -3.17 -11.45 -2.87
C ALA A 236 -4.52 -10.80 -2.54
N GLN A 237 -5.63 -11.52 -2.76
CA GLN A 237 -6.99 -11.08 -2.48
C GLN A 237 -7.43 -11.37 -1.04
N GLY A 238 -6.65 -12.17 -0.29
CA GLY A 238 -6.80 -12.34 1.15
C GLY A 238 -5.68 -11.58 1.85
N GLN A 239 -5.85 -10.26 2.01
CA GLN A 239 -4.81 -9.38 2.53
C GLN A 239 -4.45 -9.81 3.97
N PRO A 240 -3.19 -10.23 4.22
CA PRO A 240 -2.77 -10.59 5.56
C PRO A 240 -2.49 -9.35 6.40
N MET A 241 -2.73 -9.44 7.71
CA MET A 241 -2.19 -8.45 8.64
C MET A 241 -0.69 -8.67 8.84
N TYR A 242 0.11 -7.67 8.50
CA TYR A 242 1.54 -7.71 8.77
C TYR A 242 1.84 -7.35 10.22
N LYS A 243 2.71 -8.17 10.82
CA LYS A 243 3.25 -7.99 12.17
C LYS A 243 4.75 -8.20 12.11
N TRP A 244 5.47 -7.36 12.84
CA TRP A 244 6.93 -7.38 12.89
C TRP A 244 7.39 -7.93 14.24
N PRO A 245 8.22 -8.97 14.27
CA PRO A 245 8.87 -9.36 15.51
C PRO A 245 9.82 -8.26 15.99
N ALA A 246 9.96 -8.13 17.30
CA ALA A 246 10.98 -7.26 17.89
C ALA A 246 12.36 -7.67 17.35
N SER A 247 13.07 -6.71 16.78
CA SER A 247 14.37 -6.93 16.15
C SER A 247 15.17 -5.64 16.09
N PHE A 248 16.49 -5.75 15.99
CA PHE A 248 17.34 -4.58 15.75
C PHE A 248 16.96 -3.85 14.46
N ALA A 249 16.58 -4.58 13.41
CA ALA A 249 16.09 -4.00 12.16
C ALA A 249 14.84 -3.13 12.39
N LEU A 250 13.85 -3.64 13.14
CA LEU A 250 12.64 -2.89 13.48
C LEU A 250 12.96 -1.62 14.30
N ALA A 251 13.80 -1.74 15.33
CA ALA A 251 14.19 -0.59 16.14
C ALA A 251 14.92 0.48 15.30
N LYS A 252 15.87 0.07 14.46
CA LYS A 252 16.60 0.98 13.57
C LYS A 252 15.70 1.61 12.51
N ALA A 253 14.72 0.86 11.97
CA ALA A 253 13.75 1.39 11.02
C ALA A 253 12.94 2.55 11.62
N TYR A 254 12.48 2.41 12.86
CA TYR A 254 11.79 3.52 13.54
C TYR A 254 12.72 4.72 13.77
N VAL A 255 13.98 4.50 14.13
CA VAL A 255 14.97 5.59 14.28
C VAL A 255 15.20 6.30 12.95
N ASP A 256 15.37 5.57 11.85
CA ASP A 256 15.54 6.17 10.52
C ASP A 256 14.32 6.98 10.08
N GLN A 257 13.11 6.51 10.42
CA GLN A 257 11.88 7.25 10.14
C GLN A 257 11.73 8.50 11.00
N LEU A 258 12.15 8.45 12.28
CA LEU A 258 12.19 9.63 13.15
C LEU A 258 13.21 10.65 12.65
N ASP A 259 14.35 10.22 12.12
CA ASP A 259 15.40 11.10 11.58
C ASP A 259 14.97 11.86 10.31
N ARG A 260 13.95 11.37 9.59
CA ARG A 260 13.33 12.12 8.47
C ARG A 260 12.51 13.31 8.94
N ASP A 261 12.11 13.31 10.20
CA ASP A 261 11.30 14.38 10.76
C ASP A 261 12.20 15.55 11.21
N PRO A 262 12.04 16.75 10.63
CA PRO A 262 12.88 17.89 10.97
C PRO A 262 12.67 18.39 12.41
N GLU A 263 11.59 18.01 13.09
CA GLU A 263 11.35 18.39 14.50
C GLU A 263 12.07 17.46 15.50
N MET A 264 12.61 16.33 15.04
CA MET A 264 13.32 15.39 15.90
C MET A 264 14.73 15.87 16.27
N SER A 265 15.06 15.76 17.56
CA SER A 265 16.39 16.11 18.07
C SER A 265 17.48 15.19 17.51
N GLN A 266 18.44 15.77 16.80
CA GLN A 266 19.60 15.05 16.28
C GLN A 266 20.45 14.42 17.38
N GLU A 267 20.49 15.02 18.58
CA GLU A 267 21.15 14.41 19.75
C GLU A 267 20.43 13.13 20.19
N MET A 268 19.08 13.14 20.19
CA MET A 268 18.27 11.95 20.49
C MET A 268 18.47 10.86 19.44
N ILE A 269 18.43 11.22 18.15
CA ILE A 269 18.67 10.26 17.05
C ILE A 269 20.05 9.61 17.19
N GLN A 270 21.09 10.40 17.48
CA GLN A 270 22.44 9.86 17.68
C GLN A 270 22.52 8.95 18.91
N GLN A 271 21.91 9.35 20.04
CA GLN A 271 21.83 8.53 21.24
C GLN A 271 21.17 7.17 20.97
N LEU A 272 20.07 7.16 20.20
CA LEU A 272 19.37 5.94 19.82
C LEU A 272 20.23 5.05 18.92
N ARG A 273 20.88 5.62 17.90
CA ARG A 273 21.78 4.90 17.00
C ARG A 273 22.92 4.24 17.77
N ASP A 274 23.60 4.99 18.62
CA ASP A 274 24.75 4.50 19.39
C ASP A 274 24.35 3.43 20.41
N GLY A 275 23.23 3.65 21.11
CA GLY A 275 22.73 2.71 22.10
C GLY A 275 22.27 1.39 21.48
N ILE A 276 21.51 1.44 20.38
CA ILE A 276 21.07 0.24 19.64
C ILE A 276 22.29 -0.50 19.07
N TYR A 277 23.25 0.21 18.48
CA TYR A 277 24.49 -0.38 17.97
C TYR A 277 25.29 -1.08 19.08
N THR A 278 25.40 -0.44 20.25
CA THR A 278 26.11 -1.01 21.40
C THR A 278 25.45 -2.31 21.86
N ALA A 279 24.13 -2.31 22.01
CA ALA A 279 23.38 -3.50 22.41
C ALA A 279 23.55 -4.65 21.40
N GLU A 280 23.47 -4.36 20.10
CA GLU A 280 23.63 -5.35 19.02
C GLU A 280 25.04 -5.95 18.99
N MET A 281 26.08 -5.12 19.13
CA MET A 281 27.47 -5.56 19.04
C MET A 281 27.97 -6.28 20.29
N THR A 282 27.44 -5.92 21.47
CA THR A 282 27.93 -6.45 22.75
C THR A 282 27.01 -7.49 23.38
N GLY A 283 25.76 -7.57 22.92
CA GLY A 283 24.72 -8.36 23.57
C GLY A 283 24.22 -7.77 24.89
N ASN A 284 24.60 -6.53 25.24
CA ASN A 284 24.16 -5.88 26.47
C ASN A 284 22.74 -5.30 26.31
N MET A 285 21.74 -6.09 26.71
CA MET A 285 20.33 -5.72 26.58
C MET A 285 19.86 -4.66 27.60
N ASP A 286 20.59 -4.44 28.69
CA ASP A 286 20.26 -3.39 29.68
C ASP A 286 20.24 -2.00 29.04
N VAL A 287 21.11 -1.78 28.04
CA VAL A 287 21.16 -0.54 27.26
C VAL A 287 19.83 -0.29 26.55
N LEU A 288 19.17 -1.34 26.02
CA LEU A 288 17.88 -1.18 25.34
C LEU A 288 16.77 -0.77 26.31
N MET A 289 16.78 -1.29 27.53
CA MET A 289 15.80 -0.91 28.57
C MET A 289 15.97 0.55 29.01
N GLU A 290 17.21 1.02 29.14
CA GLU A 290 17.50 2.42 29.44
C GLU A 290 17.06 3.36 28.30
N LEU A 291 17.37 2.98 27.06
CA LEU A 291 16.91 3.71 25.88
C LEU A 291 15.37 3.74 25.81
N ALA A 292 14.70 2.61 26.05
CA ALA A 292 13.24 2.55 26.02
C ALA A 292 12.61 3.52 27.03
N GLY A 293 13.17 3.61 28.24
CA GLY A 293 12.75 4.59 29.25
C GLY A 293 12.96 6.03 28.78
N THR A 294 14.11 6.31 28.17
CA THR A 294 14.44 7.63 27.59
C THR A 294 13.47 8.01 26.48
N VAL A 295 13.20 7.10 25.53
CA VAL A 295 12.27 7.31 24.43
C VAL A 295 10.86 7.55 24.96
N SER A 296 10.38 6.72 25.90
CA SER A 296 9.05 6.85 26.49
C SER A 296 8.86 8.20 27.18
N ALA A 297 9.89 8.68 27.90
CA ALA A 297 9.83 9.96 28.60
C ALA A 297 9.81 11.18 27.66
N ASN A 298 10.28 11.02 26.42
CA ASN A 298 10.32 12.09 25.42
C ASN A 298 9.24 11.94 24.34
N ALA A 299 8.40 10.89 24.40
CA ALA A 299 7.30 10.67 23.48
C ALA A 299 6.26 11.80 23.60
N SER A 300 6.27 12.71 22.62
CA SER A 300 5.40 13.89 22.63
C SER A 300 5.13 14.40 21.21
N GLY A 301 4.09 15.24 21.08
CA GLY A 301 3.74 15.86 19.81
C GLY A 301 3.40 14.87 18.70
N ALA A 302 3.79 15.21 17.47
CA ALA A 302 3.53 14.41 16.27
C ALA A 302 4.26 13.05 16.25
N HIS A 303 5.35 12.89 17.02
CA HIS A 303 6.14 11.65 17.01
C HIS A 303 5.83 10.71 18.18
N ALA A 304 4.89 11.08 19.07
CA ALA A 304 4.59 10.32 20.28
C ALA A 304 4.28 8.85 20.00
N ASP A 305 3.47 8.58 18.97
CA ASP A 305 3.08 7.22 18.60
C ASP A 305 4.29 6.39 18.12
N LYS A 306 5.13 6.98 17.26
CA LYS A 306 6.33 6.31 16.73
C LYS A 306 7.38 6.08 17.82
N MET A 307 7.58 7.05 18.71
CA MET A 307 8.44 6.90 19.88
C MET A 307 7.92 5.82 20.82
N THR A 308 6.60 5.74 21.04
CA THR A 308 6.00 4.68 21.85
C THR A 308 6.23 3.30 21.22
N LYS A 309 6.02 3.16 19.91
CA LYS A 309 6.31 1.92 19.16
C LYS A 309 7.79 1.52 19.25
N LEU A 310 8.71 2.49 19.13
CA LEU A 310 10.14 2.26 19.31
C LEU A 310 10.46 1.82 20.75
N ALA A 311 9.92 2.49 21.77
CA ALA A 311 10.16 2.12 23.16
C ALA A 311 9.68 0.70 23.47
N THR A 312 8.48 0.32 23.00
CA THR A 312 7.97 -1.06 23.14
C THR A 312 8.89 -2.05 22.40
N THR A 313 9.32 -1.72 21.18
CA THR A 313 10.23 -2.58 20.41
C THR A 313 11.55 -2.82 21.16
N LEU A 314 12.11 -1.77 21.76
CA LEU A 314 13.34 -1.86 22.55
C LEU A 314 13.14 -2.73 23.82
N GLN A 315 12.00 -2.60 24.49
CA GLN A 315 11.65 -3.40 25.68
C GLN A 315 11.49 -4.88 25.33
N ASP A 316 10.76 -5.18 24.26
CA ASP A 316 10.53 -6.55 23.81
C ASP A 316 11.83 -7.20 23.37
N LEU A 317 12.66 -6.47 22.60
CA LEU A 317 13.96 -6.93 22.15
C LEU A 317 14.92 -7.23 23.31
N ALA A 318 14.83 -6.47 24.41
CA ALA A 318 15.63 -6.70 25.60
C ALA A 318 15.21 -7.95 26.39
N GLN A 319 13.95 -8.38 26.25
CA GLN A 319 13.37 -9.49 27.02
C GLN A 319 13.51 -10.85 26.33
N GLY A 320 13.69 -10.87 25.00
CA GLY A 320 13.88 -12.09 24.20
C GLY A 320 12.59 -12.63 23.63
#